data_AF-A0A930MVB7-F1
#
_entry.id   AF-A0A930MVB7-F1
#
_cell.length_a   1.000
_cell.length_b   1.000
_cell.length_c   1.000
_cell.angle_alpha   90.00
_cell.angle_beta   90.00
_cell.angle_gamma   90.00
#
_symmetry.space_group_name_H-M   'P 1'
#
loop_
_entity.id
_entity.type
_entity.pdbx_description
1 polymer ?
#
loop_
_entity_poly.entity_id
_entity_poly.type
_entity_poly.pdbx_seq_one_letter_code
_entity_poly.pdbx_strand_id
1 'polypeptide(L)' 'MDSRLILQAKLELARREFFFYCCLRAPDFYKPERAYLRELCDALQAFYEGDDEVLVINEPARHGKSRTAGLFVEWILGR' A
#
# COMPACT_ATOMS: atom_id res chain seq x y z
N MET A 1 -23.52 -12.08 -6.18
CA MET A 1 -22.47 -12.17 -5.15
C MET A 1 -22.78 -11.09 -4.12
N ASP A 2 -22.80 -11.40 -2.82
CA ASP A 2 -23.22 -10.46 -1.77
C ASP A 2 -22.22 -9.27 -1.66
N SER A 3 -22.70 -8.04 -1.83
CA SER A 3 -21.89 -6.81 -1.74
C SER A 3 -21.18 -6.67 -0.39
N ARG A 4 -21.77 -7.19 0.70
CA ARG A 4 -21.13 -7.18 2.03
C ARG A 4 -19.94 -8.13 2.07
N LEU A 5 -20.07 -9.30 1.46
CA LEU A 5 -18.97 -10.28 1.38
C LEU A 5 -17.78 -9.69 0.61
N ILE A 6 -18.04 -9.01 -0.52
CA ILE A 6 -17.00 -8.35 -1.31
C ILE A 6 -16.30 -7.26 -0.50
N LEU A 7 -17.06 -6.44 0.24
CA LEU A 7 -16.48 -5.39 1.09
C LEU A 7 -15.60 -5.98 2.19
N GLN A 8 -16.05 -7.02 2.88
CA GLN A 8 -15.26 -7.68 3.92
C GLN A 8 -13.98 -8.31 3.35
N ALA A 9 -14.06 -8.93 2.17
CA ALA A 9 -12.87 -9.46 1.49
C ALA A 9 -11.85 -8.35 1.15
N LYS A 10 -12.31 -7.19 0.68
CA LYS A 10 -11.44 -6.03 0.42
C LYS A 10 -10.79 -5.49 1.70
N LEU A 11 -11.57 -5.37 2.79
CA LEU A 11 -11.05 -4.91 4.07
C LEU A 11 -9.99 -5.87 4.63
N GLU A 12 -10.23 -7.17 4.55
CA GLU A 12 -9.27 -8.17 5.00
C GLU A 12 -7.99 -8.16 4.15
N LEU A 13 -8.13 -8.03 2.84
CA LEU A 13 -6.98 -7.88 1.94
C LEU A 13 -6.17 -6.63 2.28
N ALA A 14 -6.83 -5.50 2.55
CA ALA A 14 -6.17 -4.26 2.95
C ALA A 14 -5.45 -4.35 4.31
N ARG A 15 -5.89 -5.21 5.24
CA ARG A 15 -5.14 -5.44 6.49
C ARG A 15 -3.83 -6.19 6.25
N ARG A 16 -3.83 -7.11 5.28
CA ARG A 16 -2.69 -7.97 4.96
C ARG A 16 -1.72 -7.30 4.00
N GLU A 17 -2.23 -6.54 3.05
CA GLU A 17 -1.47 -6.01 1.92
C GLU A 17 -1.60 -4.49 1.83
N PHE A 18 -0.45 -3.82 1.96
CA PHE A 18 -0.37 -2.36 2.05
C PHE A 18 -0.86 -1.65 0.78
N PHE A 19 -0.60 -2.21 -0.41
CA PHE A 19 -1.13 -1.64 -1.64
C PHE A 19 -2.66 -1.58 -1.65
N PHE A 20 -3.33 -2.63 -1.18
CA PHE A 20 -4.79 -2.67 -1.14
C PHE A 20 -5.36 -1.76 -0.05
N TYR A 21 -4.65 -1.56 1.06
CA TYR A 21 -4.96 -0.48 2.00
C TYR A 21 -4.96 0.88 1.30
N CYS A 22 -3.91 1.17 0.52
CA CYS A 22 -3.81 2.42 -0.23
C CYS A 22 -4.94 2.58 -1.25
N CYS A 23 -5.34 1.51 -1.95
CA CYS A 23 -6.51 1.52 -2.85
C CYS A 23 -7.82 1.85 -2.13
N LEU A 24 -8.00 1.40 -0.88
CA LEU A 24 -9.21 1.73 -0.10
C LEU A 24 -9.18 3.15 0.44
N ARG A 25 -8.02 3.64 0.89
CA ARG A 25 -7.88 4.95 1.51
C ARG A 25 -7.83 6.10 0.51
N ALA A 26 -7.24 5.87 -0.66
CA ALA A 26 -7.06 6.88 -1.69
C ALA A 26 -7.26 6.29 -3.11
N PRO A 27 -8.49 5.82 -3.44
CA PRO A 27 -8.79 5.13 -4.69
C PRO A 27 -8.53 5.97 -5.95
N ASP A 28 -8.63 7.30 -5.86
CA ASP A 28 -8.35 8.19 -6.99
C ASP A 28 -6.86 8.22 -7.36
N PHE A 29 -5.98 7.89 -6.41
CA PHE A 29 -4.54 7.90 -6.57
C PHE A 29 -3.94 6.51 -6.80
N TYR A 30 -4.35 5.51 -6.02
CA TYR A 30 -3.82 4.15 -6.10
C TYR A 30 -4.70 3.29 -6.99
N LYS A 31 -4.20 3.03 -8.20
CA LYS A 31 -4.92 2.27 -9.23
C LYS A 31 -4.07 1.09 -9.70
N PRO A 32 -4.67 -0.09 -10.00
CA PRO A 32 -3.92 -1.26 -10.45
C PRO A 32 -3.06 -1.02 -11.69
N GLU A 33 -3.46 -0.10 -12.57
CA GLU A 33 -2.74 0.23 -13.80
C GLU A 33 -1.47 1.07 -13.55
N ARG A 34 -1.32 1.65 -12.35
CA ARG A 34 -0.14 2.42 -11.93
C ARG A 34 0.85 1.48 -11.23
N ALA A 35 1.49 0.60 -12.01
CA ALA A 35 2.39 -0.44 -11.50
C ALA A 35 3.46 0.10 -10.52
N TYR A 36 4.05 1.25 -10.80
CA TYR A 36 5.04 1.89 -9.92
C TYR A 36 4.54 2.15 -8.48
N LEU A 37 3.24 2.40 -8.28
CA LEU A 37 2.67 2.56 -6.93
C LEU A 37 2.58 1.21 -6.21
N ARG A 38 2.29 0.14 -6.94
CA ARG A 38 2.28 -1.22 -6.40
C ARG A 38 3.70 -1.64 -6.03
N GLU A 39 4.65 -1.45 -6.93
CA GLU A 39 6.07 -1.75 -6.67
C GLU A 39 6.60 -1.00 -5.43
N LEU A 40 6.28 0.29 -5.29
CA LEU A 40 6.66 1.07 -4.11
C LEU A 40 6.00 0.53 -2.83
N CYS A 41 4.71 0.20 -2.85
CA CYS A 41 4.02 -0.36 -1.69
C CYS A 41 4.57 -1.75 -1.31
N ASP A 42 4.79 -2.61 -2.30
CA ASP A 42 5.29 -3.97 -2.09
C ASP A 42 6.73 -3.94 -1.56
N ALA A 43 7.58 -3.03 -2.05
CA ALA A 43 8.94 -2.83 -1.53
C ALA A 43 8.93 -2.33 -0.07
N LEU A 44 8.05 -1.39 0.28
CA LEU A 44 7.90 -0.91 1.65
C LEU A 44 7.41 -2.02 2.59
N GLN A 45 6.40 -2.79 2.18
CA GLN A 45 5.88 -3.88 2.98
C GLN A 45 6.93 -4.99 3.17
N ALA A 46 7.60 -5.41 2.09
CA ALA A 46 8.65 -6.42 2.16
C ALA A 46 9.80 -5.98 3.06
N PHE A 47 10.20 -4.70 3.01
CA PHE A 47 11.21 -4.16 3.90
C PHE A 47 10.78 -4.21 5.38
N TYR A 48 9.53 -3.85 5.68
CA TYR A 48 9.04 -3.85 7.06
C TYR A 48 8.80 -5.26 7.62
N GLU A 49 8.42 -6.21 6.77
CA GLU A 49 8.17 -7.61 7.16
C GLU A 49 9.43 -8.49 7.08
N GLY A 50 10.52 -7.98 6.50
CA GLY A 50 11.80 -8.66 6.36
C GLY A 50 12.82 -8.28 7.43
N ASP A 51 14.05 -8.76 7.24
CA ASP A 51 15.19 -8.57 8.16
C ASP A 51 16.17 -7.48 7.69
N ASP A 52 15.83 -6.74 6.62
CA ASP A 52 16.68 -5.69 6.07
C ASP A 52 16.75 -4.48 7.00
N GLU A 53 17.95 -3.91 7.19
CA GLU A 53 18.13 -2.74 8.07
C GLU A 53 17.90 -1.40 7.37
N VAL A 54 18.13 -1.33 6.05
CA VAL A 54 18.07 -0.08 5.27
C VAL A 54 17.40 -0.30 3.92
N LEU A 55 16.42 0.55 3.59
CA LEU A 55 15.80 0.64 2.27
C LEU A 55 16.11 1.99 1.61
N VAL A 56 16.61 1.95 0.37
CA VAL A 56 16.84 3.14 -0.46
C VAL A 56 15.86 3.15 -1.63
N ILE A 57 14.98 4.16 -1.67
CA ILE A 57 13.99 4.33 -2.75
C ILE A 57 14.41 5.48 -3.67
N ASN A 58 14.70 5.17 -4.94
CA ASN A 58 15.06 6.15 -5.96
C ASN A 58 14.02 6.24 -7.06
N GLU A 59 12.96 7.01 -6.80
CA GLU A 59 11.84 7.20 -7.74
C GLU A 59 11.82 8.63 -8.31
N PRO A 60 11.29 8.89 -9.52
CA PRO A 60 11.17 10.24 -10.07
C PRO A 60 10.18 11.15 -9.32
N ALA A 61 10.22 12.45 -9.57
CA ALA A 61 9.24 13.38 -8.99
C ALA A 61 7.79 12.95 -9.30
N ARG A 62 6.85 13.27 -8.41
CA ARG A 62 5.41 12.95 -8.53
C ARG A 62 5.04 11.45 -8.54
N HIS A 63 5.97 10.56 -8.18
CA HIS A 63 5.72 9.11 -8.05
C HIS A 63 5.15 8.69 -6.67
N GLY A 64 4.38 9.56 -6.01
CA GLY A 64 3.66 9.17 -4.79
C GLY A 64 4.48 8.99 -3.50
N LYS A 65 5.82 8.88 -3.54
CA LYS A 65 6.73 8.68 -2.38
C LYS A 65 6.21 9.20 -1.02
N SER A 66 6.11 10.52 -0.85
CA SER A 66 5.73 11.11 0.44
C SER A 66 4.32 10.73 0.89
N ARG A 67 3.38 10.62 -0.07
CA ARG A 67 2.02 10.17 0.21
C ARG A 67 2.01 8.71 0.63
N THR A 68 2.76 7.87 -0.06
CA THR A 68 2.86 6.43 0.22
C THR A 68 3.50 6.19 1.58
N ALA A 69 4.60 6.88 1.90
CA ALA A 69 5.22 6.80 3.22
C ALA A 69 4.27 7.21 4.36
N GLY A 70 3.45 8.26 4.16
CA GLY A 70 2.45 8.66 5.16
C GLY A 70 1.39 7.58 5.40
N LEU A 71 0.82 7.03 4.32
CA LEU A 71 -0.15 5.92 4.42
C LEU A 71 0.47 4.65 4.98
N PHE A 72 1.77 4.44 4.76
CA PHE A 72 2.49 3.28 5.28
C PHE A 72 2.57 3.30 6.81
N VAL A 73 2.86 4.47 7.39
CA VAL A 73 2.83 4.66 8.84
C VAL A 73 1.42 4.43 9.39
N GLU A 74 0.38 4.96 8.73
CA GLU A 74 -1.02 4.71 9.12
C GLU A 74 -1.38 3.22 9.11
N TRP A 75 -0.93 2.50 8.09
CA TRP A 75 -1.18 1.07 7.94
C TRP A 75 -0.48 0.23 9.00
N ILE A 76 0.79 0.53 9.29
CA ILE A 76 1.57 -0.16 10.34
C ILE A 76 0.95 0.08 11.72
N LEU A 77 0.64 1.32 12.06
CA LEU A 77 0.11 1.66 13.39
C LEU A 77 -1.34 1.26 13.59
N GLY A 78 -2.08 1.03 12.50
CA GLY A 78 -3.47 0.57 12.52
C GLY A 78 -3.64 -0.95 12.43
N ARG A 79 -2.54 -1.70 12.37
CA ARG A 79 -2.54 -3.17 12.49
C ARG A 79 -2.80 -3.61 13.94
#